data_AF-A0A8T4R5C2-F1
#
_entry.id   AF-A0A8T4R5C2-F1
#
_cell.length_a   1.000
_cell.length_b   1.000
_cell.length_c   1.000
_cell.angle_alpha   90.00
_cell.angle_beta   90.00
_cell.angle_gamma   90.00
#
_symmetry.space_group_name_H-M   'P 1'
#
loop_
_entity.id
_entity.type
_entity.pdbx_description
1 polymer ?
#
loop_
_entity_poly.entity_id
_entity_poly.type
_entity_poly.pdbx_seq_one_letter_code
_entity_poly.pdbx_strand_id
1 'polypeptide(L)'
;MKNRIYLIIGIMLIGIFLLSCTPAAQVPSEKRCESDKDCAPAECCHPKDAVNVQYAPDCSQMMCTQECFENTLDCEQGEIKCISGECKVKLIV
;
A
#
# COMPACT_ATOMS: atom_id res chain seq x y z
N MET A 1 5.46 -52.19 -5.70
CA MET A 1 5.53 -50.97 -6.54
C MET A 1 4.31 -50.07 -6.35
N LYS A 2 3.06 -50.58 -6.39
CA LYS A 2 1.83 -49.82 -6.10
C LYS A 2 1.82 -49.09 -4.74
N ASN A 3 2.27 -49.74 -3.66
CA ASN A 3 2.29 -49.11 -2.32
C ASN A 3 3.26 -47.92 -2.22
N ARG A 4 4.36 -47.92 -2.99
CA ARG A 4 5.29 -46.78 -3.05
C ARG A 4 4.72 -45.62 -3.86
N ILE A 5 3.93 -45.93 -4.90
CA ILE A 5 3.21 -44.92 -5.71
C ILE A 5 2.14 -44.21 -4.87
N TYR A 6 1.34 -44.94 -4.08
CA TYR A 6 0.35 -44.32 -3.20
C TYR A 6 0.99 -43.45 -2.10
N LEU A 7 2.15 -43.85 -1.58
CA LEU A 7 2.91 -43.04 -0.64
C LEU A 7 3.39 -41.72 -1.26
N ILE A 8 3.91 -41.76 -2.48
CA ILE A 8 4.38 -40.57 -3.21
C ILE A 8 3.22 -39.63 -3.56
N ILE A 9 2.08 -40.18 -4.01
CA ILE A 9 0.87 -39.40 -4.29
C ILE A 9 0.35 -38.73 -3.01
N GLY A 10 0.35 -39.44 -1.88
CA GLY A 10 -0.04 -38.87 -0.59
C GLY A 10 0.87 -37.71 -0.16
N ILE A 11 2.19 -37.85 -0.31
CA ILE A 11 3.16 -36.79 0.02
C ILE A 11 3.00 -35.59 -0.92
N MET A 12 2.79 -35.80 -2.23
CA MET A 12 2.54 -34.72 -3.19
C MET A 12 1.25 -33.95 -2.87
N LEU A 13 0.16 -34.63 -2.52
CA LEU A 13 -1.11 -34.00 -2.18
C LEU A 13 -1.02 -33.17 -0.88
N ILE A 14 -0.29 -33.68 0.12
CA ILE A 14 -0.02 -32.93 1.36
C ILE A 14 0.86 -31.71 1.08
N GLY A 15 1.89 -31.84 0.23
CA GLY A 15 2.73 -30.72 -0.17
C GLY A 15 1.98 -29.60 -0.91
N ILE A 16 1.07 -29.95 -1.82
CA ILE A 16 0.23 -29.00 -2.57
C ILE A 16 -0.75 -28.26 -1.62
N PHE A 17 -1.29 -28.95 -0.62
CA PHE A 17 -2.17 -28.35 0.38
C PHE A 17 -1.44 -27.31 1.25
N LEU A 18 -0.16 -27.56 1.59
CA LEU A 18 0.66 -26.64 2.38
C LEU A 18 1.14 -25.39 1.61
N LEU A 19 1.13 -25.42 0.27
CA LEU A 19 1.49 -24.29 -0.60
C LEU A 19 0.34 -23.28 -0.81
N SER A 20 -0.87 -23.57 -0.32
CA SER A 20 -2.08 -22.81 -0.66
C SER A 20 -2.38 -21.63 0.28
N CYS A 21 -1.63 -21.45 1.35
CA CYS A 21 -1.83 -20.36 2.32
C CYS A 21 -0.60 -19.44 2.38
N THR A 22 -0.35 -18.70 1.30
CA THR A 22 0.49 -17.49 1.41
C THR A 22 -0.43 -16.33 1.81
N PRO A 23 -0.30 -15.73 3.00
CA PRO A 23 -1.10 -14.56 3.35
C PRO A 23 -0.73 -13.43 2.39
N ALA A 24 -1.72 -12.87 1.70
CA ALA A 24 -1.55 -11.65 0.94
C ALA A 24 -1.00 -10.56 1.87
N ALA A 25 0.01 -9.82 1.42
CA ALA A 25 0.56 -8.70 2.19
C ALA A 25 -0.59 -7.78 2.62
N GLN A 26 -0.82 -7.67 3.93
CA GLN A 26 -1.95 -6.88 4.44
C GLN A 26 -1.58 -5.40 4.40
N VAL A 27 -2.41 -4.61 3.73
CA VAL A 27 -2.26 -3.15 3.73
C VAL A 27 -2.59 -2.61 5.13
N PRO A 28 -1.69 -1.82 5.76
CA PRO A 28 -1.95 -1.18 7.05
C PRO A 28 -3.24 -0.35 7.02
N SER A 29 -3.95 -0.26 8.14
CA SER A 29 -5.23 0.45 8.24
C SER A 29 -5.14 1.90 7.78
N GLU A 30 -4.08 2.58 8.19
CA GLU A 30 -3.76 3.97 7.88
C GLU A 30 -3.41 4.20 6.42
N LYS A 31 -3.16 3.13 5.65
CA LYS A 31 -2.93 3.20 4.22
C LYS A 31 -4.09 2.66 3.40
N ARG A 32 -5.08 2.01 4.00
CA ARG A 32 -6.12 1.30 3.26
C ARG A 32 -7.04 2.26 2.52
N CYS A 33 -7.37 1.95 1.27
CA CYS A 33 -8.32 2.71 0.47
C CYS A 33 -9.10 1.82 -0.50
N GLU A 34 -10.26 2.32 -0.95
CA GLU A 34 -11.03 1.74 -2.04
C GLU A 34 -10.94 2.60 -3.32
N SER A 35 -10.71 3.91 -3.16
CA SER A 35 -10.56 4.88 -4.23
C SER A 35 -9.60 6.00 -3.87
N ASP A 36 -9.15 6.78 -4.87
CA ASP A 36 -8.27 7.95 -4.66
C ASP A 36 -8.84 8.96 -3.65
N LYS A 37 -10.18 9.04 -3.52
CA LYS A 37 -10.87 9.96 -2.60
C LYS A 37 -10.72 9.58 -1.13
N ASP A 38 -10.32 8.35 -0.85
CA ASP A 38 -10.12 7.89 0.53
C ASP A 38 -8.74 8.29 1.05
N CYS A 39 -7.91 8.94 0.23
CA CYS A 39 -6.53 9.26 0.55
C CYS A 39 -6.30 10.77 0.71
N ALA A 40 -5.39 11.11 1.61
CA ALA A 40 -4.94 12.46 1.90
C ALA A 40 -3.42 12.48 2.16
N PRO A 41 -2.76 13.65 2.13
CA PRO A 41 -1.36 13.76 2.48
C PRO A 41 -1.04 13.19 3.87
N ALA A 42 0.06 12.47 4.01
CA ALA A 42 0.53 11.95 5.30
C ALA A 42 1.21 13.03 6.16
N GLU A 43 1.75 14.06 5.51
CA GLU A 43 2.39 15.20 6.14
C GLU A 43 1.72 16.51 5.74
N CYS A 44 1.84 17.53 6.59
CA CYS A 44 1.25 18.84 6.33
C CYS A 44 2.00 19.67 5.31
N CYS A 45 3.34 19.57 5.29
CA CYS A 45 4.18 20.35 4.38
C CYS A 45 5.05 19.42 3.56
N HIS A 46 5.11 19.68 2.27
CA HIS A 46 5.95 18.93 1.34
C HIS A 46 5.75 17.41 1.43
N PRO A 47 4.49 16.93 1.45
CA PRO A 47 4.19 15.52 1.70
C PRO A 47 4.81 14.63 0.63
N LYS A 48 5.47 13.57 1.10
CA LYS A 48 6.08 12.54 0.25
C LYS A 48 5.26 11.27 0.24
N ASP A 49 4.24 11.21 1.09
CA ASP A 49 3.44 10.03 1.30
C ASP A 49 1.95 10.39 1.49
N ALA A 50 1.10 9.37 1.41
CA ALA A 50 -0.34 9.50 1.52
C ALA A 50 -0.90 8.47 2.50
N VAL A 51 -1.94 8.84 3.23
CA VAL A 51 -2.66 8.00 4.20
C VAL A 51 -4.14 8.05 3.92
N ASN A 52 -4.90 7.11 4.50
CA ASN A 52 -6.35 7.20 4.51
C ASN A 52 -6.79 8.50 5.22
N VAL A 53 -7.81 9.16 4.70
CA VAL A 53 -8.34 10.44 5.20
C VAL A 53 -8.66 10.44 6.71
N GLN A 54 -9.02 9.28 7.28
CA GLN A 54 -9.30 9.15 8.72
C GLN A 54 -8.05 9.27 9.60
N TYR A 55 -6.86 9.13 9.01
CA TYR A 55 -5.55 9.19 9.65
C TYR A 55 -4.73 10.41 9.23
N ALA A 56 -5.30 11.29 8.40
CA ALA A 56 -4.63 12.50 7.97
C ALA A 56 -4.32 13.43 9.16
N PRO A 57 -3.14 14.08 9.19
CA PRO A 57 -2.83 15.05 10.23
C PRO A 57 -3.73 16.30 10.12
N ASP A 58 -3.99 16.93 11.26
CA ASP A 58 -4.60 18.27 11.27
C ASP A 58 -3.53 19.32 10.95
N CYS A 59 -3.67 19.96 9.79
CA CYS A 59 -2.74 20.98 9.30
C CYS A 59 -3.26 22.41 9.46
N SER A 60 -4.38 22.62 10.16
CA SER A 60 -5.08 23.92 10.24
C SER A 60 -4.26 25.06 10.87
N GLN A 61 -3.22 24.72 11.65
CA GLN A 61 -2.34 25.69 12.33
C GLN A 61 -0.92 25.71 11.75
N MET A 62 -0.66 24.99 10.66
CA MET A 62 0.68 24.90 10.07
C MET A 62 0.83 25.86 8.88
N MET A 63 1.99 26.52 8.82
CA MET A 63 2.38 27.37 7.70
C MET A 63 3.58 26.71 7.00
N CYS A 64 3.40 26.30 5.75
CA CYS A 64 4.45 25.70 4.94
C CYS A 64 5.25 26.77 4.19
N THR A 65 6.49 26.45 3.79
CA THR A 65 7.24 27.32 2.88
C THR A 65 6.65 27.21 1.47
N GLN A 66 6.96 28.17 0.60
CA GLN A 66 6.59 28.12 -0.82
C GLN A 66 7.64 27.41 -1.69
N GLU A 67 8.55 26.68 -1.07
CA GLU A 67 9.61 25.96 -1.79
C GLU A 67 9.04 24.66 -2.38
N CYS A 68 9.29 24.42 -3.66
CA CYS A 68 8.98 23.15 -4.31
C CYS A 68 10.10 22.15 -3.98
N PHE A 69 9.85 21.23 -3.06
CA PHE A 69 10.81 20.16 -2.79
C PHE A 69 10.64 19.02 -3.78
N GLU A 70 11.75 18.46 -4.24
CA GLU A 70 11.77 17.30 -5.13
C GLU A 70 11.12 16.08 -4.48
N ASN A 71 10.46 15.26 -5.30
CA ASN A 71 9.82 14.00 -4.90
C ASN A 71 8.73 14.19 -3.82
N THR A 72 7.95 15.26 -3.93
CA THR A 72 6.80 15.57 -3.05
C THR A 72 5.52 15.73 -3.90
N LEU A 73 4.38 15.93 -3.24
CA LEU A 73 3.14 16.31 -3.92
C LEU A 73 3.09 17.79 -4.36
N ASP A 74 4.09 18.59 -3.99
CA ASP A 74 4.06 20.01 -4.31
C ASP A 74 4.36 20.28 -5.77
N CYS A 75 3.83 21.41 -6.24
CA CYS A 75 4.12 21.94 -7.57
C CYS A 75 3.85 20.92 -8.68
N GLU A 76 2.78 20.13 -8.50
CA GLU A 76 2.29 19.12 -9.44
C GLU A 76 3.30 18.00 -9.74
N GLN A 77 4.30 17.79 -8.88
CA GLN A 77 5.31 16.73 -9.04
C GLN A 77 4.78 15.33 -8.69
N GLY A 78 3.61 15.24 -8.05
CA GLY A 78 2.99 13.97 -7.70
C GLY A 78 1.48 14.08 -7.52
N GLU A 79 0.84 12.91 -7.56
CA GLU A 79 -0.59 12.74 -7.30
C GLU A 79 -0.81 11.68 -6.22
N ILE A 80 -1.84 11.87 -5.40
CA ILE A 80 -2.29 10.84 -4.47
C ILE A 80 -3.16 9.84 -5.23
N LYS A 81 -2.86 8.55 -5.08
CA LYS A 81 -3.59 7.46 -5.71
C LYS A 81 -3.85 6.31 -4.74
N CYS A 82 -5.00 5.68 -4.90
CA CYS A 82 -5.26 4.38 -4.30
C CYS A 82 -4.76 3.28 -5.24
N ILE A 83 -3.59 2.71 -4.93
CA ILE A 83 -2.93 1.72 -5.78
C ILE A 83 -2.92 0.38 -5.04
N SER A 84 -3.63 -0.60 -5.58
CA SER A 84 -3.75 -1.94 -4.98
C SER A 84 -4.30 -1.92 -3.54
N GLY A 85 -5.26 -1.02 -3.27
CA GLY A 85 -5.88 -0.86 -1.95
C GLY A 85 -5.03 -0.09 -0.93
N GLU A 86 -3.94 0.54 -1.37
CA GLU A 86 -2.99 1.30 -0.55
C GLU A 86 -2.87 2.75 -1.07
N CYS A 87 -3.04 3.73 -0.18
CA CYS A 87 -2.80 5.15 -0.45
C CYS A 87 -1.32 5.38 -0.69
N LYS A 88 -0.98 5.87 -1.88
CA LYS A 88 0.40 6.16 -2.29
C LYS A 88 0.50 7.50 -2.98
N VAL A 89 1.67 8.10 -2.88
CA VAL A 89 2.08 9.15 -3.80
C VAL A 89 2.64 8.49 -5.06
N LYS A 90 2.08 8.88 -6.20
CA LYS A 90 2.59 8.55 -7.53
C LYS A 90 3.23 9.81 -8.11
N LEU A 91 4.55 9.80 -8.26
CA LEU A 91 5.29 10.90 -8.87
C LEU A 91 4.99 10.98 -10.37
N ILE A 92 4.99 12.22 -10.89
CA ILE A 92 4.65 12.57 -12.27
C ILE A 92 5.91 12.91 -13.09
N VAL A 93 7.04 13.13 -12.42
CA VAL A 93 8.34 13.51 -13.00
C VAL A 93 9.08 12.37 -13.69
#